data_AF-A0A7V5PPP3-F1
#
_entry.id   AF-A0A7V5PPP3-F1
#
_cell.length_a   1.000
_cell.length_b   1.000
_cell.length_c   1.000
_cell.angle_alpha   90.00
_cell.angle_beta   90.00
_cell.angle_gamma   90.00
#
_symmetry.space_group_name_H-M   'P 1'
#
loop_
_entity.id
_entity.type
_entity.pdbx_description
1 polymer ?
#
loop_
_entity_poly.entity_id
_entity_poly.type
_entity_poly.pdbx_seq_one_letter_code
_entity_poly.pdbx_strand_id
1 'polypeptide(L)' 'RVKNNLGIAIMTTPRGVITAMEARRQNVGGEVLCYVW' A
#
# COMPACT_ATOMS: atom_id res chain seq x y z
N ARG A 1 5.33 19.47 -6.75
CA ARG A 1 4.66 19.34 -5.42
C ARG A 1 3.57 18.29 -5.56
N VAL A 2 3.85 17.05 -5.21
CA VAL A 2 2.89 15.94 -5.25
C VAL A 2 2.07 15.99 -3.96
N LYS A 3 0.74 15.85 -4.06
CA LYS A 3 -0.24 16.11 -2.99
C LYS A 3 0.16 15.48 -1.65
N ASN A 4 0.45 16.32 -0.65
CA ASN A 4 0.48 16.08 0.81
C ASN A 4 0.15 14.68 1.35
N ASN A 5 0.87 13.61 0.97
CA ASN A 5 0.67 12.25 1.50
C ASN A 5 -0.79 11.73 1.49
N LEU A 6 -1.67 12.23 0.60
CA LEU A 6 -3.07 11.77 0.54
C LEU A 6 -3.25 10.50 -0.30
N GLY A 7 -2.19 10.03 -0.97
CA GLY A 7 -2.27 8.85 -1.82
C GLY A 7 -2.21 7.54 -1.04
N ILE A 8 -3.05 6.58 -1.42
CA ILE A 8 -3.04 5.22 -0.86
C ILE A 8 -2.51 4.27 -1.94
N ALA A 9 -1.47 3.52 -1.60
CA ALA A 9 -1.00 2.40 -2.43
C ALA A 9 -1.68 1.11 -1.98
N ILE A 10 -2.28 0.39 -2.93
CA ILE A 10 -2.89 -0.93 -2.71
C ILE A 10 -1.95 -1.99 -3.25
N MET A 11 -1.70 -3.04 -2.48
CA MET A 11 -0.75 -4.09 -2.84
C MET A 11 -1.25 -5.48 -2.43
N THR A 12 -0.81 -6.50 -3.16
CA THR A 12 -0.98 -7.90 -2.76
C THR A 12 0.04 -8.23 -1.68
N THR A 13 -0.32 -9.11 -0.76
CA THR A 13 0.57 -9.71 0.24
C THR A 13 0.15 -11.15 0.50
N PRO A 14 0.97 -11.99 1.15
CA PRO A 14 0.56 -13.33 1.57
C PRO A 14 -0.66 -13.38 2.51
N ARG A 15 -1.07 -12.23 3.06
CA ARG A 15 -2.24 -12.08 3.94
C ARG A 15 -3.46 -11.51 3.20
N GLY A 16 -3.38 -11.38 1.88
CA GLY A 16 -4.41 -10.79 1.01
C GLY A 16 -4.03 -9.42 0.47
N VAL A 17 -5.01 -8.74 -0.14
CA VAL A 17 -4.84 -7.39 -0.70
C VAL A 17 -5.03 -6.36 0.41
N ILE A 18 -3.99 -5.58 0.69
CA ILE A 18 -3.98 -4.58 1.76
C ILE A 18 -3.29 -3.28 1.30
N THR A 19 -3.37 -2.22 2.10
CA THR A 19 -2.66 -0.97 1.79
C THR A 19 -1.18 -1.09 2.15
N ALA A 20 -0.33 -0.30 1.50
CA ALA A 20 1.10 -0.26 1.83
C ALA A 20 1.37 0.18 3.28
N MET A 21 0.48 0.97 3.88
CA MET A 21 0.55 1.32 5.30
C MET A 21 0.33 0.09 6.18
N GLU A 22 -0.71 -0.70 5.90
CA GLU A 22 -1.02 -1.90 6.66
C GLU A 22 0.06 -2.98 6.48
N ALA A 23 0.59 -3.13 5.26
CA ALA A 23 1.69 -4.04 4.96
C ALA A 23 2.94 -3.72 5.80
N ARG A 24 3.29 -2.44 5.92
CA ARG A 24 4.37 -1.97 6.81
C ARG A 24 4.09 -2.27 8.28
N ARG A 25 2.86 -2.05 8.76
CA ARG A 25 2.47 -2.34 10.14
C ARG A 25 2.57 -3.83 10.47
N GLN A 26 2.23 -4.68 9.52
CA GLN A 26 2.30 -6.15 9.66
C GLN A 26 3.67 -6.73 9.30
N ASN A 27 4.64 -5.88 8.91
CA ASN A 27 5.98 -6.28 8.46
C ASN A 27 5.95 -7.35 7.34
N VAL A 28 5.04 -7.18 6.38
CA VAL A 28 4.91 -8.03 5.20
C VAL A 28 5.12 -7.22 3.92
N GLY A 29 5.72 -7.85 2.92
CA GLY A 29 5.88 -7.28 1.58
C GLY A 29 4.93 -7.91 0.57
N GLY A 30 4.98 -7.37 -0.65
CA GLY A 30 4.31 -7.93 -1.82
C GLY A 30 4.26 -6.92 -2.97
N GLU A 31 3.34 -7.11 -3.91
CA GLU A 31 3.37 -6.41 -5.19
C GLU A 31 2.35 -5.28 -5.24
N VAL A 32 2.78 -4.08 -5.64
CA VAL A 32 1.89 -2.92 -5.75
C VAL A 32 0.99 -3.06 -6.96
N LEU A 33 -0.32 -2.98 -6.74
CA LEU A 33 -1.32 -3.06 -7.80
C LEU A 33 -1.60 -1.68 -8.40
N CYS A 34 -1.85 -0.69 -7.54
CA CYS A 34 -2.18 0.66 -7.98
C CYS A 34 -1.97 1.70 -6.88
N TYR A 35 -1.98 2.96 -7.32
CA TYR A 35 -1.99 4.13 -6.48
C TYR A 35 -3.30 4.89 -6.71
N VAL A 36 -3.93 5.32 -5.62
CA VAL A 36 -5.10 6.21 -5.62
C VAL A 36 -4.68 7.57 -5.04
N TRP A 37 -5.10 8.70 -5.64
CA TRP A 37 -4.65 10.07 -5.31
C TRP A 37 -5.77 11.11 -5.20
#